data_AF-A0A2E5SW49-F1
#
_entry.id   AF-A0A2E5SW49-F1
#
_cell.length_a   1.000
_cell.length_b   1.000
_cell.length_c   1.000
_cell.angle_alpha   90.00
_cell.angle_beta   90.00
_cell.angle_gamma   90.00
#
_symmetry.space_group_name_H-M   'P 1'
#
loop_
_entity.id
_entity.type
_entity.pdbx_description
1 polymer ?
#
loop_
_entity_poly.entity_id
_entity_poly.type
_entity_poly.pdbx_seq_one_letter_code
_entity_poly.pdbx_strand_id
1 'polypeptide(L)'
;MYRIRRVYKTKPGEAANVAKLVYAQAKMYRDVGHRSDFSVSFNGYTLPGETNIVILEWTDDKIMSPSRPDNIIPKREEIMAAGMKYRPLLESQHIEFYEMVDPAEMGD
;
A
#
# COMPACT_ATOMS: atom_id res chain seq x y z
N MET A 1 7.18 14.26 8.13
CA MET A 1 7.12 12.87 7.60
C MET A 1 5.71 12.59 7.11
N TYR A 2 5.53 11.80 6.04
CA TYR A 2 4.22 11.42 5.53
C TYR A 2 3.89 9.97 5.85
N ARG A 3 2.62 9.70 6.18
CA ARG A 3 2.02 8.37 6.16
C ARG A 3 1.27 8.19 4.85
N ILE A 4 1.67 7.20 4.07
CA ILE A 4 1.14 6.91 2.75
C ILE A 4 0.27 5.66 2.84
N ARG A 5 -0.97 5.74 2.34
CA ARG A 5 -1.88 4.59 2.27
C ARG A 5 -2.28 4.31 0.84
N ARG A 6 -2.14 3.06 0.40
CA ARG A 6 -2.86 2.55 -0.76
C ARG A 6 -4.09 1.82 -0.27
N VAL A 7 -5.25 2.32 -0.68
CA VAL A 7 -6.54 1.79 -0.32
C VAL A 7 -7.10 1.05 -1.52
N TYR A 8 -7.51 -0.19 -1.31
CA TYR A 8 -8.06 -1.06 -2.34
C TYR A 8 -9.46 -1.49 -1.95
N LYS A 9 -10.45 -1.13 -2.76
CA LYS A 9 -11.79 -1.71 -2.68
C LYS A 9 -11.81 -3.01 -3.46
N THR A 10 -12.05 -4.12 -2.79
CA THR A 10 -12.07 -5.45 -3.39
C THR A 10 -13.49 -5.86 -3.76
N LYS A 11 -13.61 -6.83 -4.67
CA LYS A 11 -14.86 -7.57 -4.85
C LYS A 11 -15.29 -8.23 -3.52
N PRO A 12 -16.59 -8.47 -3.31
CA PRO A 12 -17.09 -9.15 -2.12
C PRO A 12 -16.38 -10.50 -1.87
N GLY A 13 -15.89 -10.71 -0.64
CA GLY A 13 -15.23 -11.96 -0.24
C GLY A 13 -13.73 -12.04 -0.55
N GLU A 14 -13.17 -11.10 -1.32
CA GLU A 14 -11.77 -11.17 -1.77
C GLU A 14 -10.78 -10.45 -0.83
N ALA A 15 -11.25 -9.68 0.16
CA ALA A 15 -10.40 -8.80 0.98
C ALA A 15 -9.19 -9.52 1.60
N ALA A 16 -9.40 -10.68 2.20
CA ALA A 16 -8.33 -11.45 2.84
C ALA A 16 -7.32 -12.02 1.80
N ASN A 17 -7.79 -12.41 0.62
CA ASN A 17 -6.96 -12.91 -0.46
C ASN A 17 -6.11 -11.78 -1.06
N VAL A 18 -6.75 -10.66 -1.39
CA VAL A 18 -6.08 -9.45 -1.89
C VAL A 18 -5.05 -8.94 -0.87
N ALA A 19 -5.35 -8.94 0.42
CA ALA A 19 -4.39 -8.54 1.47
C ALA A 19 -3.08 -9.35 1.41
N LYS A 20 -3.17 -10.68 1.24
CA LYS A 20 -1.99 -11.55 1.10
C LYS A 20 -1.19 -11.24 -0.17
N LEU A 21 -1.88 -11.00 -1.29
CA LEU A 21 -1.24 -10.66 -2.57
C LEU A 21 -0.57 -9.27 -2.52
N VAL A 22 -1.23 -8.28 -1.93
CA VAL A 22 -0.70 -6.93 -1.70
C VAL A 22 0.52 -6.99 -0.78
N TYR A 23 0.46 -7.75 0.31
CA TYR A 23 1.60 -7.95 1.20
C TYR A 23 2.80 -8.55 0.45
N ALA A 24 2.58 -9.59 -0.36
CA ALA A 24 3.64 -10.22 -1.13
C ALA A 24 4.33 -9.23 -2.08
N GLN A 25 3.56 -8.39 -2.78
CA GLN A 25 4.13 -7.36 -3.65
C GLN A 25 4.86 -6.26 -2.85
N ALA A 26 4.25 -5.77 -1.76
CA ALA A 26 4.85 -4.73 -0.93
C ALA A 26 6.16 -5.20 -0.31
N LYS A 27 6.24 -6.48 0.09
CA LYS A 27 7.46 -7.12 0.56
C LYS A 27 8.56 -7.07 -0.49
N MET A 28 8.25 -7.38 -1.76
CA MET A 28 9.25 -7.32 -2.83
C MET A 28 9.81 -5.90 -3.01
N TYR A 29 8.96 -4.87 -2.93
CA TYR A 29 9.41 -3.47 -2.97
C TYR A 29 10.35 -3.12 -1.81
N ARG A 30 10.03 -3.59 -0.59
CA ARG A 30 10.88 -3.38 0.59
C ARG A 30 12.21 -4.12 0.46
N ASP A 31 12.18 -5.39 0.04
CA ASP A 31 13.38 -6.24 -0.04
C ASP A 31 14.40 -5.73 -1.07
N VAL A 32 13.97 -4.92 -2.04
CA VAL A 32 14.87 -4.23 -2.99
C VAL A 32 15.22 -2.79 -2.58
N GLY A 33 14.85 -2.38 -1.35
CA GLY A 33 15.11 -1.05 -0.80
C GLY A 33 14.29 0.08 -1.43
N HIS A 34 13.24 -0.24 -2.20
CA HIS A 34 12.41 0.76 -2.88
C HIS A 34 11.30 1.32 -1.97
N ARG A 35 10.96 0.61 -0.90
CA ARG A 35 9.98 1.04 0.11
C ARG A 35 10.53 0.79 1.51
N SER A 36 10.15 1.66 2.45
CA SER A 36 10.36 1.46 3.88
C SER A 36 9.59 0.24 4.40
N ASP A 37 9.69 0.00 5.71
CA ASP A 37 8.77 -0.91 6.39
C ASP A 37 7.31 -0.47 6.19
N PHE A 38 6.44 -1.48 6.17
CA PHE A 38 5.04 -1.33 5.80
C PHE A 38 4.17 -2.29 6.60
N SER A 39 2.87 -2.00 6.61
CA SER A 39 1.83 -2.89 7.13
C SER A 39 0.76 -3.12 6.07
N VAL A 40 0.05 -4.25 6.17
CA VAL A 40 -1.16 -4.51 5.38
C VAL A 40 -2.26 -4.96 6.32
N SER A 41 -3.40 -4.27 6.26
CA SER A 41 -4.62 -4.62 6.99
C SER A 41 -5.79 -4.78 6.03
N PHE A 42 -6.85 -5.46 6.46
CA PHE A 42 -8.07 -5.59 5.66
C PHE A 42 -9.31 -5.66 6.54
N ASN A 43 -10.45 -5.27 5.97
CA ASN A 43 -11.76 -5.44 6.57
C ASN A 43 -12.67 -6.21 5.61
N GLY A 44 -13.17 -7.36 6.06
CA GLY A 44 -13.95 -8.31 5.25
C GLY A 44 -15.44 -7.94 5.13
N TYR A 45 -16.19 -8.70 4.32
CA TYR A 45 -17.58 -8.38 3.98
C TYR A 45 -18.61 -8.53 5.12
N THR A 46 -18.26 -9.18 6.23
CA THR A 46 -19.16 -9.46 7.37
C THR A 46 -18.91 -8.59 8.59
N LEU A 47 -17.99 -7.64 8.51
CA LEU A 47 -17.53 -6.83 9.64
C LEU A 47 -18.13 -5.41 9.58
N PRO A 48 -18.17 -4.67 10.71
CA PRO A 48 -18.60 -3.28 10.72
C PRO A 48 -17.67 -2.33 9.96
N GLY A 49 -18.20 -1.18 9.56
CA GLY A 49 -17.44 -0.13 8.88
C GLY A 49 -17.39 -0.31 7.37
N GLU A 50 -16.40 0.32 6.72
CA GLU A 50 -16.17 0.08 5.31
C GLU A 50 -15.61 -1.33 5.10
N THR A 51 -16.38 -2.17 4.42
CA THR A 51 -16.04 -3.57 4.15
C THR A 51 -15.40 -3.75 2.78
N ASN A 52 -14.81 -4.93 2.58
CA ASN A 52 -14.09 -5.29 1.36
C ASN A 52 -12.97 -4.31 1.02
N ILE A 53 -12.24 -3.88 2.04
CA ILE A 53 -11.17 -2.89 1.92
C ILE A 53 -9.86 -3.52 2.37
N VAL A 54 -8.79 -3.22 1.65
CA VAL A 54 -7.41 -3.55 2.01
C VAL A 54 -6.64 -2.23 2.07
N ILE A 55 -5.82 -2.08 3.10
CA ILE A 55 -4.98 -0.90 3.30
C ILE A 55 -3.53 -1.38 3.36
N LEU A 56 -2.70 -0.91 2.44
CA LEU A 56 -1.24 -0.97 2.52
C LEU A 56 -0.76 0.39 3.03
N GLU A 57 -0.01 0.41 4.13
CA GLU A 57 0.48 1.63 4.75
C GLU A 57 1.98 1.59 4.98
N TRP A 58 2.67 2.69 4.71
CA TRP A 58 4.09 2.92 5.03
C TRP A 58 4.34 4.41 5.25
N THR A 59 5.53 4.77 5.74
CA THR A 59 5.95 6.16 5.93
C THR A 59 7.05 6.57 4.96
N ASP A 60 7.09 7.84 4.58
CA ASP A 60 8.13 8.39 3.71
C ASP A 60 8.41 9.85 4.09
N ASP A 61 9.65 10.30 3.95
CA ASP A 61 10.03 11.67 4.27
C ASP A 61 9.56 12.65 3.19
N LYS A 62 9.44 12.18 1.93
CA LYS A 62 9.11 13.03 0.78
C LYS A 62 8.15 12.33 -0.17
N ILE A 63 7.15 13.06 -0.64
CA ILE A 63 6.28 12.59 -1.73
C ILE A 63 6.97 12.89 -3.05
N MET A 64 7.40 11.83 -3.74
CA MET A 64 8.14 11.94 -5.01
C MET A 64 7.29 11.39 -6.17
N SER A 65 7.37 12.05 -7.34
CA SER A 65 6.70 11.56 -8.56
C SER A 65 7.18 10.15 -8.93
N PRO A 66 6.29 9.16 -9.17
CA PRO A 66 6.68 7.85 -9.66
C PRO A 66 7.28 7.86 -11.08
N SER A 67 7.05 8.93 -11.84
CA SER A 67 7.53 9.09 -13.22
C SER A 67 8.87 9.82 -13.33
N ARG A 68 9.49 10.16 -12.20
CA ARG A 68 10.81 10.81 -12.21
C ARG A 68 11.87 9.87 -12.83
N PRO A 69 12.85 10.41 -13.59
CA PRO A 69 13.84 9.58 -14.31
C PRO A 69 14.69 8.68 -13.40
N ASP A 70 14.93 9.12 -12.16
CA ASP A 70 15.74 8.45 -11.15
C ASP A 70 14.97 7.39 -10.34
N ASN A 71 13.67 7.16 -10.62
CA ASN A 71 12.88 6.13 -9.95
C ASN A 71 13.19 4.73 -10.48
N ILE A 72 14.35 4.20 -10.11
CA ILE A 72 14.78 2.86 -10.47
C ILE A 72 14.13 1.86 -9.51
N ILE A 73 13.33 0.94 -10.06
CA ILE A 73 12.73 -0.17 -9.32
C ILE A 73 13.47 -1.46 -9.71
N PRO A 74 14.36 -1.99 -8.85
CA PRO A 74 14.96 -3.30 -9.12
C PRO A 74 13.87 -4.37 -9.24
N LYS A 75 14.05 -5.34 -10.14
CA LYS A 75 13.07 -6.42 -10.40
C LYS A 75 11.66 -5.92 -10.77
N ARG A 76 11.58 -4.77 -11.46
CA ARG A 76 10.31 -4.13 -11.84
C ARG A 76 9.30 -5.10 -12.45
N GLU A 77 9.72 -5.97 -13.36
CA GLU A 77 8.83 -6.90 -14.06
C GLU A 77 8.17 -7.90 -13.09
N GLU A 78 8.95 -8.53 -12.21
CA GLU A 78 8.45 -9.47 -11.19
C GLU A 78 7.47 -8.79 -10.23
N ILE A 79 7.83 -7.59 -9.77
CA ILE A 79 7.01 -6.80 -8.85
C ILE A 79 5.69 -6.38 -9.54
N MET A 80 5.74 -5.97 -10.80
CA MET A 80 4.54 -5.60 -11.55
C MET A 80 3.67 -6.83 -11.84
N ALA A 81 4.26 -7.99 -12.13
CA ALA A 81 3.55 -9.25 -12.31
C ALA A 81 2.82 -9.68 -11.01
N ALA A 82 3.44 -9.48 -9.84
CA ALA A 82 2.76 -9.69 -8.55
C ALA A 82 1.53 -8.77 -8.40
N GLY A 83 1.65 -7.51 -8.81
CA GLY A 83 0.55 -6.54 -8.82
C GLY A 83 -0.60 -6.90 -9.76
N MET A 84 -0.30 -7.57 -10.88
CA MET A 84 -1.32 -8.03 -11.82
C MET A 84 -2.23 -9.12 -11.24
N LYS A 85 -1.78 -9.86 -10.22
CA LYS A 85 -2.56 -10.97 -9.63
C LYS A 85 -3.82 -10.50 -8.90
N TYR A 86 -3.77 -9.35 -8.23
CA TYR A 86 -4.90 -8.85 -7.45
C TYR A 86 -5.73 -7.78 -8.19
N ARG A 87 -5.18 -7.12 -9.23
CA ARG A 87 -5.89 -6.07 -9.99
C ARG A 87 -7.29 -6.47 -10.48
N PRO A 88 -7.51 -7.69 -11.03
CA PRO A 88 -8.85 -8.12 -11.46
C PRO A 88 -9.85 -8.36 -10.31
N LEU A 89 -9.36 -8.40 -9.07
CA LEU A 89 -10.15 -8.60 -7.86
C LEU A 89 -10.59 -7.28 -7.22
N LEU A 90 -10.23 -6.14 -7.81
CA LEU A 90 -10.54 -4.81 -7.30
C LEU A 90 -11.75 -4.21 -8.01
N GLU A 91 -12.54 -3.46 -7.26
CA GLU A 91 -13.56 -2.53 -7.79
C GLU A 91 -12.95 -1.15 -8.02
N SER A 92 -12.13 -0.69 -7.09
CA SER A 92 -11.42 0.59 -7.18
C SER A 92 -10.16 0.59 -6.31
N GLN A 93 -9.29 1.58 -6.52
CA GLN A 93 -8.16 1.85 -5.64
C GLN A 93 -7.79 3.33 -5.70
N HIS A 94 -7.24 3.85 -4.62
CA HIS A 94 -6.69 5.20 -4.56
C HIS A 94 -5.47 5.22 -3.62
N ILE A 95 -4.77 6.35 -3.63
CA ILE A 95 -3.64 6.61 -2.74
C ILE A 95 -3.94 7.85 -1.91
N GLU A 96 -3.55 7.80 -0.65
CA GLU A 96 -3.75 8.87 0.32
C GLU A 96 -2.41 9.25 0.93
N PHE A 97 -2.25 10.54 1.21
CA PHE A 97 -1.08 11.11 1.86
C PHE A 97 -1.53 11.86 3.10
N TYR A 98 -0.99 11.49 4.25
CA TYR A 98 -1.23 12.16 5.52
C TYR A 98 0.08 12.71 6.02
N GLU A 99 0.17 14.02 6.17
CA GLU A 99 1.27 14.61 6.93
C GLU A 99 1.14 14.20 8.39
N MET A 100 2.24 13.74 8.97
CA MET A 100 2.29 13.36 10.37
C MET A 100 2.77 14.53 11.20
N VAL A 101 2.06 14.78 12.30
CA VAL A 101 2.52 15.65 13.38
C VAL A 101 3.85 15.12 13.90
N ASP A 102 4.83 16.02 14.05
CA ASP A 102 6.09 15.70 14.71
C ASP A 102 5.90 15.76 16.24
N PRO A 103 6.09 14.66 16.99
CA PRO A 103 5.98 14.67 18.45
C PRO A 103 6.89 15.71 19.12
N ALA A 104 8.06 16.00 18.54
CA ALA A 104 8.97 17.00 19.09
C ALA A 104 8.38 18.42 19.07
N GLU A 105 7.48 18.72 18.11
CA GLU A 105 6.75 19.99 18.07
C GLU A 105 5.63 20.06 19.13
N MET A 106 5.23 18.91 19.68
CA MET A 106 4.18 18.79 20.70
C MET A 106 4.71 18.81 22.13
N GLY A 107 6.04 18.80 22.32
CA GLY A 107 6.69 18.87 23.63
C GLY A 107 6.79 17.53 24.38
N ASP A 108 6.65 16.42 23.65
CA ASP A 108 6.84 15.04 24.15
C ASP A 108 8.26 14.50 23.85
#